data_AF-A0A1G9C2E7-F1
#
_entry.id   AF-A0A1G9C2E7-F1
#
_cell.length_a   1.000
_cell.length_b   1.000
_cell.length_c   1.000
_cell.angle_alpha   90.00
_cell.angle_beta   90.00
_cell.angle_gamma   90.00
#
_symmetry.space_group_name_H-M   'P 1'
#
loop_
_entity.id
_entity.type
_entity.pdbx_description
1 polymer ?
#
loop_
_entity_poly.entity_id
_entity_poly.type
_entity_poly.pdbx_seq_one_letter_code
_entity_poly.pdbx_strand_id
1 'polypeptide(L)'
;MSLPDRSSLPTRTIERVYADLPFDVPSPVKNAYIRRTVDDDFGPFDHPPDPFATLAVDPANVRSFTGRPYPPYHEKEAQLGTVRDGDWDRTDDVEIVDDDYRERYDLYRADRFTESVFFESMRAHFEDGVDWTETPFVERCLELADAGEPSWRSLTSREDILDRCAAIDALYERIERDGYRSQRDLDYGSLLGVTEEVLVDVGRGGDLLFVNGRHRLAIAKLLGLESVPVGVLVRHRDWMIYRDDCGRSGTVPDHPDLRDLAETDG
;
A
#
# COMPACT_ATOMS: atom_id res chain seq x y z
N MET A 1 30.61 -22.92 -3.54
CA MET A 1 29.55 -23.87 -3.91
C MET A 1 29.13 -23.51 -5.33
N SER A 2 29.51 -24.30 -6.33
CA SER A 2 29.27 -23.98 -7.75
C SER A 2 27.83 -24.31 -8.11
N LEU A 3 27.07 -23.34 -8.59
CA LEU A 3 25.65 -23.51 -8.93
C LEU A 3 25.50 -24.09 -10.35
N PRO A 4 24.52 -24.98 -10.57
CA PRO A 4 24.34 -25.73 -11.82
C PRO A 4 23.78 -24.88 -12.98
N ASP A 5 23.94 -25.43 -14.20
CA ASP A 5 23.58 -24.87 -15.50
C ASP A 5 22.06 -24.59 -15.68
N ARG A 6 21.76 -23.48 -16.38
CA ARG A 6 20.51 -22.70 -16.38
C ARG A 6 19.47 -23.15 -17.41
N SER A 7 19.63 -24.28 -18.08
CA SER A 7 18.80 -24.62 -19.26
C SER A 7 17.45 -25.29 -18.97
N SER A 8 17.07 -25.53 -17.70
CA SER A 8 15.91 -26.39 -17.39
C SER A 8 14.96 -25.91 -16.29
N LEU A 9 15.14 -24.71 -15.71
CA LEU A 9 14.22 -24.21 -14.69
C LEU A 9 13.07 -23.41 -15.34
N PRO A 10 11.80 -23.77 -15.12
CA PRO A 10 10.67 -22.99 -15.63
C PRO A 10 10.68 -21.61 -14.97
N THR A 11 10.43 -20.55 -15.75
CA THR A 11 10.23 -19.18 -15.27
C THR A 11 9.16 -19.19 -14.17
N ARG A 12 9.53 -18.87 -12.93
CA ARG A 12 8.61 -18.79 -11.80
C ARG A 12 8.14 -17.35 -11.64
N THR A 13 6.89 -17.14 -11.23
CA THR A 13 6.42 -15.82 -10.80
C THR A 13 7.12 -15.42 -9.51
N ILE A 14 7.30 -14.10 -9.27
CA ILE A 14 7.95 -13.58 -8.06
C ILE A 14 7.27 -14.14 -6.79
N GLU A 15 5.95 -14.22 -6.78
CA GLU A 15 5.15 -14.81 -5.70
C GLU A 15 5.56 -16.25 -5.35
N ARG A 16 5.77 -17.10 -6.38
CA ARG A 16 6.17 -18.50 -6.18
C ARG A 16 7.61 -18.63 -5.70
N VAL A 17 8.49 -17.74 -6.16
CA VAL A 17 9.90 -17.70 -5.74
C VAL A 17 10.02 -17.31 -4.28
N TYR A 18 9.19 -16.36 -3.84
CA TYR A 18 9.16 -15.95 -2.45
C TYR A 18 8.46 -16.95 -1.54
N ALA A 19 7.35 -17.57 -1.96
CA ALA A 19 6.68 -18.63 -1.18
C ALA A 19 7.62 -19.80 -0.79
N ASP A 20 8.66 -20.05 -1.59
CA ASP A 20 9.66 -21.10 -1.35
C ASP A 20 10.84 -20.64 -0.46
N LEU A 21 10.94 -19.34 -0.12
CA LEU A 21 12.01 -18.77 0.69
C LEU A 21 11.54 -18.47 2.13
N PRO A 22 12.31 -18.87 3.17
CA PRO A 22 12.04 -18.48 4.55
C PRO A 22 12.06 -16.96 4.73
N PHE A 23 11.20 -16.47 5.63
CA PHE A 23 11.05 -15.03 5.90
C PHE A 23 12.37 -14.38 6.37
N ASP A 24 13.11 -15.08 7.22
CA ASP A 24 14.31 -14.64 7.93
C ASP A 24 15.56 -14.49 7.05
N VAL A 25 15.47 -14.87 5.77
CA VAL A 25 16.57 -14.68 4.82
C VAL A 25 16.81 -13.17 4.60
N PRO A 26 18.06 -12.68 4.69
CA PRO A 26 18.38 -11.28 4.43
C PRO A 26 17.97 -10.84 3.01
N SER A 27 17.51 -9.59 2.87
CA SER A 27 17.07 -9.00 1.60
C SER A 27 18.10 -9.11 0.47
N PRO A 28 19.42 -8.90 0.68
CA PRO A 28 20.41 -9.10 -0.38
C PRO A 28 20.45 -10.54 -0.92
N VAL A 29 20.21 -11.53 -0.05
CA VAL A 29 20.20 -12.95 -0.43
C VAL A 29 18.93 -13.28 -1.21
N LYS A 30 17.76 -12.76 -0.80
CA LYS A 30 16.52 -12.86 -1.56
C LYS A 30 16.68 -12.25 -2.96
N ASN A 31 17.15 -11.01 -3.04
CA ASN A 31 17.39 -10.29 -4.30
C ASN A 31 18.38 -11.03 -5.22
N ALA A 32 19.45 -11.58 -4.67
CA ALA A 32 20.39 -12.40 -5.45
C ALA A 32 19.75 -13.71 -5.96
N TYR A 33 18.82 -14.31 -5.23
CA TYR A 33 18.08 -15.49 -5.66
C TYR A 33 17.09 -15.16 -6.78
N ILE A 34 16.26 -14.11 -6.62
CA ILE A 34 15.23 -13.74 -7.60
C ILE A 34 15.84 -13.34 -8.93
N ARG A 35 16.88 -12.49 -8.93
CA ARG A 35 17.63 -12.13 -10.15
C ARG A 35 18.21 -13.34 -10.89
N ARG A 36 18.36 -14.49 -10.21
CA ARG A 36 18.80 -15.74 -10.83
C ARG A 36 17.65 -16.58 -11.37
N THR A 37 16.43 -16.41 -10.86
CA THR A 37 15.28 -17.31 -11.08
C THR A 37 14.05 -16.67 -11.74
N VAL A 38 13.99 -15.34 -11.84
CA VAL A 38 12.85 -14.56 -12.37
C VAL A 38 13.38 -13.41 -13.22
N ASP A 39 12.74 -13.13 -14.36
CA ASP A 39 12.83 -11.82 -15.00
C ASP A 39 11.85 -10.89 -14.27
N ASP A 40 12.38 -10.00 -13.44
CA ASP A 40 11.62 -8.98 -12.71
C ASP A 40 11.98 -7.57 -13.19
N ASP A 41 11.17 -6.59 -12.78
CA ASP A 41 11.39 -5.18 -13.12
C ASP A 41 12.66 -4.61 -12.45
N PHE A 42 13.26 -5.34 -11.52
CA PHE A 42 14.48 -4.95 -10.81
C PHE A 42 15.77 -5.33 -11.54
N GLY A 43 15.72 -6.18 -12.56
CA GLY A 43 16.87 -6.58 -13.36
C GLY A 43 17.80 -5.43 -13.83
N PRO A 44 17.27 -4.26 -14.23
CA PRO A 44 18.09 -3.12 -14.66
C PRO A 44 18.80 -2.34 -13.54
N PHE A 45 18.48 -2.58 -12.26
CA PHE A 45 18.94 -1.77 -11.14
C PHE A 45 19.94 -2.53 -10.28
N ASP A 46 21.01 -1.87 -9.83
CA ASP A 46 22.10 -2.48 -9.06
C ASP A 46 21.73 -2.69 -7.59
N HIS A 47 20.92 -1.77 -7.05
CA HIS A 47 20.45 -1.73 -5.69
C HIS A 47 18.90 -1.72 -5.68
N PRO A 48 18.24 -2.90 -5.80
CA PRO A 48 16.81 -3.03 -5.64
C PRO A 48 16.44 -3.26 -4.17
N PRO A 49 15.27 -2.79 -3.73
CA PRO A 49 14.72 -3.10 -2.40
C PRO A 49 14.20 -4.54 -2.34
N ASP A 50 13.83 -5.00 -1.15
CA ASP A 50 13.04 -6.23 -0.98
C ASP A 50 11.55 -5.91 -1.22
N PRO A 51 10.91 -6.45 -2.28
CA PRO A 51 9.51 -6.16 -2.59
C PRO A 51 8.50 -6.65 -1.55
N PHE A 52 8.90 -7.51 -0.61
CA PHE A 52 8.02 -8.02 0.45
C PHE A 52 8.32 -7.39 1.82
N ALA A 53 9.33 -6.52 1.90
CA ALA A 53 9.62 -5.77 3.10
C ALA A 53 8.58 -4.67 3.32
N THR A 54 8.19 -4.50 4.59
CA THR A 54 7.40 -3.35 5.03
C THR A 54 8.33 -2.19 5.39
N LEU A 55 7.93 -0.97 5.03
CA LEU A 55 8.61 0.25 5.45
C LEU A 55 7.89 0.84 6.66
N ALA A 56 8.64 1.26 7.68
CA ALA A 56 8.10 2.04 8.80
C ALA A 56 7.98 3.52 8.39
N VAL A 57 6.76 4.04 8.31
CA VAL A 57 6.46 5.36 7.74
C VAL A 57 5.60 6.17 8.69
N ASP A 58 5.93 7.44 8.90
CA ASP A 58 5.01 8.40 9.52
C ASP A 58 3.77 8.55 8.62
N PRO A 59 2.57 8.19 9.11
CA PRO A 59 1.33 8.26 8.33
C PRO A 59 1.06 9.67 7.79
N ALA A 60 1.58 10.75 8.39
CA ALA A 60 1.46 12.12 7.89
C ALA A 60 2.21 12.35 6.56
N ASN A 61 3.19 11.50 6.22
CA ASN A 61 3.92 11.58 4.95
C ASN A 61 3.15 10.97 3.77
N VAL A 62 2.15 10.12 4.02
CA VAL A 62 1.25 9.63 2.97
C VAL A 62 0.16 10.68 2.73
N ARG A 63 0.43 11.62 1.83
CA ARG A 63 -0.40 12.84 1.64
C ARG A 63 -1.42 12.72 0.54
N SER A 64 -1.05 12.10 -0.57
CA SER A 64 -1.84 12.07 -1.81
C SER A 64 -2.07 10.64 -2.28
N PHE A 65 -3.01 10.46 -3.19
CA PHE A 65 -3.35 9.17 -3.78
C PHE A 65 -2.47 8.90 -5.00
N THR A 66 -2.22 7.62 -5.30
CA THR A 66 -1.57 7.24 -6.57
C THR A 66 -2.40 7.69 -7.77
N GLY A 67 -1.78 8.19 -8.84
CA GLY A 67 -2.46 8.51 -10.10
C GLY A 67 -2.61 7.31 -11.05
N ARG A 68 -2.33 6.09 -10.58
CA ARG A 68 -2.55 4.87 -11.37
C ARG A 68 -4.05 4.61 -11.59
N PRO A 69 -4.42 3.91 -12.69
CA PRO A 69 -5.82 3.57 -12.99
C PRO A 69 -6.54 2.93 -11.81
N TYR A 70 -7.79 3.34 -11.58
CA TYR A 70 -8.58 2.92 -10.43
C TYR A 70 -9.50 1.73 -10.75
N PRO A 71 -9.53 0.68 -9.91
CA PRO A 71 -8.85 0.56 -8.62
C PRO A 71 -7.36 0.18 -8.74
N PRO A 72 -6.42 0.95 -8.13
CA PRO A 72 -4.99 0.72 -8.31
C PRO A 72 -4.48 -0.56 -7.62
N TYR A 73 -5.29 -1.12 -6.72
CA TYR A 73 -5.02 -2.34 -5.96
C TYR A 73 -5.53 -3.62 -6.62
N HIS A 74 -6.06 -3.56 -7.85
CA HIS A 74 -6.42 -4.76 -8.60
C HIS A 74 -5.16 -5.61 -8.85
N GLU A 75 -5.19 -6.90 -8.50
CA GLU A 75 -4.01 -7.80 -8.62
C GLU A 75 -2.78 -7.29 -7.85
N LYS A 76 -3.00 -6.71 -6.65
CA LYS A 76 -1.94 -6.14 -5.79
C LYS A 76 -0.75 -7.07 -5.57
N GLU A 77 -0.96 -8.38 -5.49
CA GLU A 77 0.09 -9.39 -5.33
C GLU A 77 1.08 -9.37 -6.51
N ALA A 78 0.55 -9.29 -7.74
CA ALA A 78 1.34 -9.23 -8.97
C ALA A 78 2.02 -7.87 -9.16
N GLN A 79 1.58 -6.83 -8.45
CA GLN A 79 2.17 -5.50 -8.53
C GLN A 79 3.36 -5.29 -7.57
N LEU A 80 3.54 -6.15 -6.57
CA LEU A 80 4.63 -6.04 -5.60
C LEU A 80 5.98 -6.02 -6.31
N GLY A 81 6.73 -4.94 -6.10
CA GLY A 81 8.08 -4.80 -6.66
C GLY A 81 8.13 -4.41 -8.14
N THR A 82 7.03 -3.92 -8.71
CA THR A 82 7.04 -3.44 -10.09
C THR A 82 7.61 -2.03 -10.21
N VAL A 83 8.22 -1.73 -11.37
CA VAL A 83 8.82 -0.43 -11.67
C VAL A 83 8.14 0.15 -12.91
N ARG A 84 7.58 1.36 -12.78
CA ARG A 84 6.85 2.02 -13.88
C ARG A 84 7.42 3.39 -14.19
N ASP A 85 7.36 3.74 -15.47
CA ASP A 85 7.71 5.05 -16.01
C ASP A 85 6.43 5.85 -16.34
N GLY A 86 6.58 7.12 -16.73
CA GLY A 86 5.48 8.00 -17.12
C GLY A 86 4.93 8.84 -15.97
N ASP A 87 3.76 9.46 -16.17
CA ASP A 87 3.26 10.53 -15.30
C ASP A 87 2.21 10.10 -14.26
N TRP A 88 2.11 8.80 -13.99
CA TRP A 88 1.15 8.23 -13.04
C TRP A 88 1.32 8.75 -11.61
N ASP A 89 2.49 9.27 -11.25
CA ASP A 89 2.79 9.82 -9.92
C ASP A 89 2.37 11.29 -9.75
N ARG A 90 1.93 11.95 -10.84
CA ARG A 90 1.65 13.40 -10.88
C ARG A 90 0.28 13.77 -11.43
N THR A 91 -0.49 12.80 -11.91
CA THR A 91 -1.80 13.06 -12.52
C THR A 91 -2.91 12.96 -11.48
N ASP A 92 -3.79 13.95 -11.50
CA ASP A 92 -5.09 13.92 -10.81
C ASP A 92 -6.20 13.40 -11.75
N ASP A 93 -5.93 13.36 -13.06
CA ASP A 93 -6.81 12.74 -14.05
C ASP A 93 -6.54 11.22 -14.08
N VAL A 94 -7.28 10.51 -13.24
CA VAL A 94 -7.13 9.06 -13.07
C VAL A 94 -8.18 8.33 -13.89
N GLU A 95 -7.70 7.43 -14.74
CA GLU A 95 -8.55 6.51 -15.49
C GLU A 95 -9.29 5.58 -14.52
N ILE A 96 -10.63 5.59 -14.57
CA ILE A 96 -11.48 4.66 -13.82
C ILE A 96 -11.82 3.49 -14.74
N VAL A 97 -11.15 2.35 -14.51
CA VAL A 97 -11.27 1.14 -15.34
C VAL A 97 -12.44 0.24 -14.92
N ASP A 98 -12.92 0.42 -13.70
CA ASP A 98 -14.06 -0.32 -13.15
C ASP A 98 -15.26 0.63 -13.05
N ASP A 99 -16.27 0.37 -13.89
CA ASP A 99 -17.48 1.19 -14.02
C ASP A 99 -18.23 1.33 -12.69
N ASP A 100 -18.14 0.34 -11.80
CA ASP A 100 -18.80 0.35 -10.49
C ASP A 100 -18.34 1.51 -9.59
N TYR A 101 -17.11 2.00 -9.81
CA TYR A 101 -16.52 3.09 -9.04
C TYR A 101 -16.72 4.46 -9.67
N ARG A 102 -17.11 4.55 -10.95
CA ARG A 102 -17.17 5.85 -11.65
C ARG A 102 -18.12 6.83 -10.97
N GLU A 103 -19.26 6.35 -10.47
CA GLU A 103 -20.27 7.19 -9.82
C GLU A 103 -19.99 7.49 -8.34
N ARG A 104 -18.92 6.90 -7.77
CA ARG A 104 -18.62 6.96 -6.33
C ARG A 104 -17.19 7.39 -6.04
N TYR A 105 -16.41 7.64 -7.08
CA TYR A 105 -14.98 7.94 -7.00
C TYR A 105 -14.68 9.12 -6.07
N ASP A 106 -15.52 10.16 -6.14
CA ASP A 106 -15.40 11.39 -5.36
C ASP A 106 -15.57 11.16 -3.85
N LEU A 107 -16.20 10.05 -3.43
CA LEU A 107 -16.29 9.70 -2.01
C LEU A 107 -14.97 9.21 -1.44
N TYR A 108 -14.11 8.69 -2.31
CA TYR A 108 -12.92 7.93 -1.93
C TYR A 108 -11.61 8.67 -2.18
N ARG A 109 -11.62 9.73 -2.99
CA ARG A 109 -10.42 10.48 -3.40
C ARG A 109 -10.64 11.98 -3.31
N ALA A 110 -9.56 12.68 -3.00
CA ALA A 110 -9.35 14.11 -3.16
C ALA A 110 -7.86 14.34 -3.46
N ASP A 111 -7.43 15.59 -3.65
CA ASP A 111 -6.01 15.94 -3.85
C ASP A 111 -5.14 15.49 -2.66
N ARG A 112 -5.68 15.62 -1.44
CA ARG A 112 -5.09 15.11 -0.20
C ARG A 112 -5.95 14.04 0.43
N PHE A 113 -5.31 13.04 1.02
CA PHE A 113 -5.98 11.97 1.76
C PHE A 113 -6.93 12.51 2.83
N THR A 114 -6.49 13.52 3.57
CA THR A 114 -7.25 14.13 4.66
C THR A 114 -8.43 14.98 4.18
N GLU A 115 -8.49 15.33 2.89
CA GLU A 115 -9.58 16.11 2.31
C GLU A 115 -10.64 15.22 1.62
N SER A 116 -10.43 13.90 1.62
CA SER A 116 -11.43 12.97 1.08
C SER A 116 -12.68 12.92 1.95
N VAL A 117 -13.85 12.78 1.33
CA VAL A 117 -15.14 12.63 2.04
C VAL A 117 -15.07 11.47 3.05
N PHE A 118 -14.40 10.38 2.68
CA PHE A 118 -14.12 9.25 3.56
C PHE A 118 -13.36 9.67 4.84
N PHE A 119 -12.23 10.37 4.70
CA PHE A 119 -11.44 10.79 5.87
C PHE A 119 -12.19 11.79 6.73
N GLU A 120 -12.87 12.74 6.11
CA GLU A 120 -13.68 13.74 6.80
C GLU A 120 -14.83 13.10 7.61
N SER A 121 -15.43 12.04 7.07
CA SER A 121 -16.46 11.27 7.78
C SER A 121 -15.89 10.50 8.97
N MET A 122 -14.70 9.90 8.82
CA MET A 122 -14.00 9.26 9.94
C MET A 122 -13.66 10.28 11.03
N ARG A 123 -13.18 11.47 10.64
CA ARG A 123 -12.86 12.56 11.55
C ARG A 123 -14.09 13.04 12.33
N ALA A 124 -15.18 13.32 11.63
CA ALA A 124 -16.44 13.73 12.25
C ALA A 124 -16.96 12.69 13.26
N HIS A 125 -16.83 11.40 12.95
CA HIS A 125 -17.24 10.36 13.88
C HIS A 125 -16.34 10.30 15.13
N PHE A 126 -15.02 10.17 14.94
CA PHE A 126 -14.10 9.89 16.05
C PHE A 126 -13.68 11.13 16.86
N GLU A 127 -13.58 12.30 16.23
CA GLU A 127 -13.18 13.54 16.92
C GLU A 127 -14.39 14.36 17.38
N ASP A 128 -15.45 14.44 16.55
CA ASP A 128 -16.63 15.28 16.83
C ASP A 128 -17.83 14.51 17.41
N GLY A 129 -17.77 13.18 17.45
CA GLY A 129 -18.82 12.32 18.02
C GLY A 129 -20.09 12.23 17.17
N VAL A 130 -20.00 12.50 15.87
CA VAL A 130 -21.12 12.41 14.91
C VAL A 130 -21.49 10.94 14.71
N ASP A 131 -22.79 10.59 14.74
CA ASP A 131 -23.22 9.22 14.46
C ASP A 131 -22.85 8.82 13.02
N TRP A 132 -22.43 7.58 12.81
CA TRP A 132 -22.04 7.10 11.49
C TRP A 132 -23.10 7.42 10.44
N THR A 133 -24.39 7.24 10.74
CA THR A 133 -25.49 7.49 9.78
C THR A 133 -25.65 8.94 9.36
N GLU A 134 -25.05 9.87 10.11
CA GLU A 134 -25.05 11.31 9.85
C GLU A 134 -23.74 11.78 9.20
N THR A 135 -22.76 10.88 9.01
CA THR A 135 -21.52 11.22 8.30
C THR A 135 -21.74 11.23 6.78
N PRO A 136 -21.18 12.19 6.03
CA PRO A 136 -21.42 12.32 4.59
C PRO A 136 -21.13 11.06 3.77
N PHE A 137 -20.08 10.31 4.14
CA PHE A 137 -19.71 9.08 3.47
C PHE A 137 -20.77 7.98 3.67
N VAL A 138 -21.21 7.75 4.91
CA VAL A 138 -22.15 6.68 5.24
C VAL A 138 -23.56 7.06 4.81
N GLU A 139 -23.98 8.31 4.98
CA GLU A 139 -25.26 8.81 4.46
C GLU A 139 -25.38 8.49 2.97
N ARG A 140 -24.32 8.81 2.19
CA ARG A 140 -24.29 8.48 0.76
C ARG A 140 -24.30 6.98 0.47
N CYS A 141 -23.63 6.17 1.28
CA CYS A 141 -23.68 4.71 1.14
C CYS A 141 -25.09 4.15 1.40
N LEU A 142 -25.79 4.67 2.41
CA LEU A 142 -27.16 4.28 2.76
C LEU A 142 -28.15 4.67 1.67
N GLU A 143 -28.05 5.87 1.10
CA GLU A 143 -28.86 6.29 -0.05
C GLU A 143 -28.72 5.32 -1.24
N LEU A 144 -27.49 4.90 -1.53
CA LEU A 144 -27.21 3.97 -2.61
C LEU A 144 -27.78 2.57 -2.32
N ALA A 145 -27.62 2.08 -1.08
CA ALA A 145 -28.21 0.81 -0.66
C ALA A 145 -29.75 0.84 -0.72
N ASP A 146 -30.38 1.94 -0.31
CA ASP A 146 -31.83 2.13 -0.38
C ASP A 146 -32.34 2.17 -1.84
N ALA A 147 -31.49 2.59 -2.79
CA ALA A 147 -31.75 2.50 -4.23
C ALA A 147 -31.47 1.12 -4.84
N GLY A 148 -30.97 0.15 -4.06
CA GLY A 148 -30.55 -1.17 -4.54
C GLY A 148 -29.19 -1.17 -5.26
N GLU A 149 -28.42 -0.09 -5.14
CA GLU A 149 -27.16 0.13 -5.83
C GLU A 149 -25.94 -0.26 -4.95
N PRO A 150 -24.90 -0.94 -5.48
CA PRO A 150 -23.79 -1.44 -4.66
C PRO A 150 -22.86 -0.35 -4.11
N SER A 151 -22.92 -0.06 -2.80
CA SER A 151 -22.23 1.09 -2.19
C SER A 151 -20.74 0.86 -1.83
N TRP A 152 -20.47 0.68 -0.55
CA TRP A 152 -19.14 0.51 0.01
C TRP A 152 -18.72 -0.95 -0.12
N ARG A 153 -17.69 -1.24 -0.93
CA ARG A 153 -17.29 -2.64 -1.23
C ARG A 153 -18.46 -3.49 -1.73
N SER A 154 -19.31 -2.89 -2.57
CA SER A 154 -20.48 -3.55 -3.15
C SER A 154 -21.56 -3.97 -2.13
N LEU A 155 -21.55 -3.40 -0.92
CA LEU A 155 -22.62 -3.60 0.05
C LEU A 155 -23.92 -2.94 -0.43
N THR A 156 -25.03 -3.69 -0.34
CA THR A 156 -26.35 -3.28 -0.83
C THR A 156 -27.40 -3.20 0.27
N SER A 157 -27.04 -3.45 1.54
CA SER A 157 -27.97 -3.37 2.66
C SER A 157 -27.50 -2.38 3.72
N ARG A 158 -28.46 -1.72 4.37
CA ARG A 158 -28.21 -0.84 5.52
C ARG A 158 -27.53 -1.60 6.67
N GLU A 159 -27.96 -2.84 6.94
CA GLU A 159 -27.39 -3.66 8.01
C GLU A 159 -25.90 -3.92 7.79
N ASP A 160 -25.51 -4.34 6.58
CA ASP A 160 -24.10 -4.59 6.26
C ASP A 160 -23.24 -3.32 6.36
N ILE A 161 -23.79 -2.17 5.98
CA ILE A 161 -23.09 -0.87 6.10
C ILE A 161 -22.86 -0.53 7.59
N LEU A 162 -23.85 -0.73 8.45
CA LEU A 162 -23.72 -0.45 9.88
C LEU A 162 -22.79 -1.44 10.58
N ASP A 163 -22.86 -2.73 10.23
CA ASP A 163 -21.91 -3.75 10.71
C ASP A 163 -20.47 -3.40 10.32
N ARG A 164 -20.29 -2.86 9.11
CA ARG A 164 -18.99 -2.38 8.65
C ARG A 164 -18.48 -1.19 9.47
N CYS A 165 -19.36 -0.27 9.85
CA CYS A 165 -19.05 0.85 10.74
C CYS A 165 -18.63 0.35 12.13
N ALA A 166 -19.39 -0.54 12.74
CA ALA A 166 -19.05 -1.15 14.02
C ALA A 166 -17.69 -1.89 13.98
N ALA A 167 -17.37 -2.54 12.87
CA ALA A 167 -16.06 -3.16 12.68
C ALA A 167 -14.91 -2.15 12.59
N ILE A 168 -15.18 -0.90 12.18
CA ILE A 168 -14.20 0.19 12.15
C ILE A 168 -14.01 0.77 13.55
N ASP A 169 -15.07 0.93 14.32
CA ASP A 169 -14.98 1.36 15.73
C ASP A 169 -14.12 0.36 16.52
N ALA A 170 -14.40 -0.94 16.38
CA ALA A 170 -13.61 -1.99 17.01
C ALA A 170 -12.15 -2.08 16.50
N LEU A 171 -11.85 -1.52 15.32
CA LEU A 171 -10.48 -1.39 14.82
C LEU A 171 -9.81 -0.15 15.39
N TYR A 172 -10.52 0.98 15.47
CA TYR A 172 -10.05 2.22 16.06
C TYR A 172 -9.67 2.00 17.52
N GLU A 173 -10.59 1.48 18.34
CA GLU A 173 -10.37 1.22 19.77
C GLU A 173 -9.17 0.29 20.01
N ARG A 174 -8.97 -0.68 19.11
CA ARG A 174 -7.85 -1.62 19.21
C ARG A 174 -6.52 -0.95 18.90
N ILE A 175 -6.47 -0.13 17.85
CA ILE A 175 -5.25 0.59 17.48
C ILE A 175 -4.94 1.67 18.53
N GLU A 176 -5.96 2.33 19.07
CA GLU A 176 -5.81 3.30 20.16
C GLU A 176 -5.23 2.65 21.42
N ARG A 177 -5.78 1.49 21.81
CA ARG A 177 -5.35 0.78 23.03
C ARG A 177 -4.00 0.09 22.88
N ASP A 178 -3.80 -0.62 21.78
CA ASP A 178 -2.67 -1.57 21.61
C ASP A 178 -1.57 -1.03 20.68
N GLY A 179 -1.78 0.13 20.06
CA GLY A 179 -0.95 0.60 18.95
C GLY A 179 -1.24 -0.14 17.63
N TYR A 180 -0.57 0.29 16.55
CA TYR A 180 -0.66 -0.42 15.28
C TYR A 180 0.13 -1.73 15.33
N ARG A 181 -0.53 -2.86 15.04
CA ARG A 181 0.13 -4.15 14.85
C ARG A 181 0.23 -4.50 13.38
N SER A 182 1.43 -4.84 12.92
CA SER A 182 1.63 -5.31 11.54
C SER A 182 0.85 -6.60 11.31
N GLN A 183 0.40 -6.83 10.08
CA GLN A 183 -0.21 -8.10 9.67
C GLN A 183 0.76 -9.27 9.86
N ARG A 184 2.07 -9.01 9.74
CA ARG A 184 3.11 -9.99 10.07
C ARG A 184 3.07 -10.41 11.54
N ASP A 185 2.88 -9.47 12.47
CA ASP A 185 2.77 -9.76 13.91
C ASP A 185 1.44 -10.41 14.31
N LEU A 186 0.48 -10.43 13.38
CA LEU A 186 -0.83 -11.07 13.52
C LEU A 186 -0.86 -12.47 12.87
N ASP A 187 0.31 -13.01 12.53
CA ASP A 187 0.50 -14.38 12.02
C ASP A 187 -0.18 -14.63 10.65
N TYR A 188 -0.22 -13.59 9.80
CA TYR A 188 -0.44 -13.82 8.36
C TYR A 188 0.78 -14.57 7.80
N GLY A 189 0.71 -15.90 7.83
CA GLY A 189 1.81 -16.83 7.52
C GLY A 189 2.24 -16.89 6.05
N SER A 190 2.15 -15.78 5.31
CA SER A 190 2.58 -15.66 3.93
C SER A 190 3.38 -14.38 3.74
N LEU A 191 4.37 -14.39 2.86
CA LEU A 191 5.10 -13.19 2.45
C LEU A 191 4.17 -12.17 1.77
N LEU A 192 3.04 -12.63 1.23
CA LEU A 192 1.96 -11.76 0.74
C LEU A 192 1.22 -11.03 1.87
N GLY A 193 1.52 -11.28 3.15
CA GLY A 193 0.98 -10.50 4.26
C GLY A 193 1.26 -9.00 4.14
N VAL A 194 2.31 -8.61 3.41
CA VAL A 194 2.57 -7.20 3.05
C VAL A 194 1.43 -6.57 2.25
N THR A 195 0.72 -7.34 1.40
CA THR A 195 -0.42 -6.83 0.62
C THR A 195 -1.66 -6.57 1.48
N GLU A 196 -1.64 -7.03 2.72
CA GLU A 196 -2.65 -6.75 3.72
C GLU A 196 -2.29 -5.55 4.60
N GLU A 197 -1.14 -4.90 4.42
CA GLU A 197 -0.79 -3.64 5.09
C GLU A 197 -1.45 -2.42 4.42
N VAL A 198 -1.17 -1.23 4.94
CA VAL A 198 -1.35 0.00 4.15
C VAL A 198 -0.41 -0.07 2.94
N LEU A 199 -0.96 0.07 1.74
CA LEU A 199 -0.19 -0.04 0.50
C LEU A 199 0.05 1.35 -0.08
N VAL A 200 1.29 1.59 -0.49
CA VAL A 200 1.72 2.80 -1.15
C VAL A 200 2.46 2.50 -2.45
N ASP A 201 2.51 3.47 -3.33
CA ASP A 201 3.50 3.55 -4.41
C ASP A 201 4.55 4.62 -4.04
N VAL A 202 5.73 4.56 -4.65
CA VAL A 202 6.76 5.60 -4.52
C VAL A 202 6.86 6.38 -5.83
N GLY A 203 6.49 7.65 -5.77
CA GLY A 203 6.57 8.58 -6.90
C GLY A 203 8.01 8.94 -7.28
N ARG A 204 8.21 9.67 -8.38
CA ARG A 204 9.55 9.95 -8.90
C ARG A 204 10.42 10.81 -7.98
N GLY A 205 9.78 11.61 -7.13
CA GLY A 205 10.43 12.41 -6.10
C GLY A 205 10.63 11.70 -4.76
N GLY A 206 10.19 10.44 -4.62
CA GLY A 206 10.15 9.71 -3.36
C GLY A 206 8.82 9.86 -2.61
N ASP A 207 7.86 10.63 -3.11
CA ASP A 207 6.56 10.81 -2.46
C ASP A 207 5.85 9.46 -2.25
N LEU A 208 5.32 9.25 -1.05
CA LEU A 208 4.53 8.06 -0.73
C LEU A 208 3.07 8.29 -1.11
N LEU A 209 2.63 7.59 -2.14
CA LEU A 209 1.31 7.75 -2.74
C LEU A 209 0.39 6.63 -2.27
N PHE A 210 -0.74 6.98 -1.64
CA PHE A 210 -1.68 6.01 -1.11
C PHE A 210 -2.30 5.14 -2.21
N VAL A 211 -2.34 3.82 -1.98
CA VAL A 211 -2.98 2.83 -2.86
C VAL A 211 -4.13 2.12 -2.17
N ASN A 212 -3.89 1.53 -1.00
CA ASN A 212 -4.90 0.72 -0.28
C ASN A 212 -4.69 0.75 1.24
N GLY A 213 -5.69 0.29 1.99
CA GLY A 213 -5.65 0.28 3.47
C GLY A 213 -6.26 1.53 4.11
N ARG A 214 -7.24 2.16 3.44
CA ARG A 214 -7.81 3.48 3.81
C ARG A 214 -8.22 3.60 5.27
N HIS A 215 -8.85 2.56 5.83
CA HIS A 215 -9.30 2.57 7.24
C HIS A 215 -8.11 2.66 8.19
N ARG A 216 -7.10 1.80 7.98
CA ARG A 216 -5.92 1.76 8.84
C ARG A 216 -5.11 3.05 8.75
N LEU A 217 -4.94 3.61 7.54
CA LEU A 217 -4.26 4.89 7.37
C LEU A 217 -5.03 6.05 8.01
N ALA A 218 -6.36 6.10 7.84
CA ALA A 218 -7.19 7.14 8.45
C ALA A 218 -7.11 7.08 9.98
N ILE A 219 -7.29 5.90 10.58
CA ILE A 219 -7.18 5.70 12.02
C ILE A 219 -5.78 6.11 12.52
N ALA A 220 -4.71 5.71 11.83
CA ALA A 220 -3.35 6.07 12.20
C ALA A 220 -3.10 7.58 12.20
N LYS A 221 -3.68 8.30 11.21
CA LYS A 221 -3.61 9.77 11.15
C LYS A 221 -4.40 10.44 12.28
N LEU A 222 -5.64 9.98 12.54
CA LEU A 222 -6.50 10.52 13.61
C LEU A 222 -5.88 10.33 15.00
N LEU A 223 -5.29 9.16 15.24
CA LEU A 223 -4.59 8.86 16.50
C LEU A 223 -3.20 9.51 16.60
N GLY A 224 -2.71 10.18 15.56
CA GLY A 224 -1.40 10.82 15.55
C GLY A 224 -0.24 9.84 15.74
N LEU A 225 -0.34 8.62 15.19
CA LEU A 225 0.72 7.62 15.31
C LEU A 225 2.01 8.10 14.62
N GLU A 226 3.16 7.87 15.25
CA GLU A 226 4.47 8.28 14.71
C GLU A 226 4.95 7.37 13.56
N SER A 227 4.45 6.13 13.50
CA SER A 227 4.88 5.16 12.49
C SER A 227 3.84 4.07 12.26
N VAL A 228 3.65 3.71 11.00
CA VAL A 228 2.89 2.54 10.54
C VAL A 228 3.69 1.72 9.53
N PRO A 229 3.58 0.38 9.52
CA PRO A 229 4.15 -0.43 8.45
C PRO A 229 3.36 -0.23 7.16
N VAL A 230 4.07 -0.01 6.06
CA VAL A 230 3.50 0.09 4.72
C VAL A 230 4.17 -0.89 3.76
N GLY A 231 3.38 -1.47 2.86
CA GLY A 231 3.86 -2.22 1.70
C GLY A 231 4.01 -1.33 0.48
N VAL A 232 5.04 -1.55 -0.33
CA VAL A 232 5.25 -0.80 -1.58
C VAL A 232 4.91 -1.67 -2.78
N LEU A 233 3.93 -1.25 -3.57
CA LEU A 233 3.56 -1.94 -4.80
C LEU A 233 4.46 -1.48 -5.94
N VAL A 234 4.27 -0.23 -6.40
CA VAL A 234 4.96 0.31 -7.56
C VAL A 234 5.99 1.35 -7.14
N ARG A 235 7.17 1.34 -7.78
CA ARG A 235 8.14 2.43 -7.72
C ARG A 235 8.27 3.11 -9.07
N HIS A 236 8.45 4.43 -9.07
CA HIS A 236 8.75 5.15 -10.29
C HIS A 236 10.16 4.83 -10.76
N ARG A 237 10.37 4.72 -12.08
CA ARG A 237 11.67 4.42 -12.68
C ARG A 237 12.77 5.39 -12.25
N ASP A 238 12.51 6.70 -12.34
CA ASP A 238 13.46 7.73 -11.91
C ASP A 238 13.84 7.61 -10.42
N TRP A 239 12.91 7.17 -9.57
CA TRP A 239 13.21 6.92 -8.15
C TRP A 239 14.17 5.75 -7.98
N MET A 240 14.00 4.69 -8.76
CA MET A 240 14.92 3.54 -8.76
C MET A 240 16.32 3.91 -9.27
N ILE A 241 16.41 4.79 -10.28
CA ILE A 241 17.71 5.34 -10.72
C ILE A 241 18.37 6.14 -9.60
N TYR A 242 17.60 7.00 -8.93
CA TYR A 242 18.09 7.78 -7.79
C TYR A 242 18.55 6.89 -6.63
N ARG A 243 17.82 5.80 -6.36
CA ARG A 243 18.18 4.78 -5.36
C ARG A 243 19.52 4.13 -5.68
N ASP A 244 19.77 3.76 -6.93
CA ASP A 244 21.05 3.21 -7.38
C ASP A 244 22.19 4.22 -7.19
N ASP A 245 21.97 5.50 -7.49
CA ASP A 245 22.95 6.56 -7.27
C ASP A 245 23.28 6.73 -5.78
N CYS A 246 22.28 6.63 -4.90
CA CYS A 246 22.49 6.64 -3.45
C CYS A 246 23.32 5.43 -3.00
N GLY A 247 22.97 4.23 -3.48
CA GLY A 247 23.70 2.99 -3.17
C GLY A 247 25.16 3.02 -3.63
N ARG A 248 25.44 3.58 -4.82
CA ARG A 248 26.80 3.70 -5.35
C ARG A 248 27.64 4.77 -4.66
N SER A 249 27.02 5.87 -4.25
CA SER A 249 27.72 6.99 -3.59
C SER A 249 27.93 6.78 -2.10
N GLY A 250 27.19 5.84 -1.47
CA GLY A 250 27.18 5.65 -0.01
C GLY A 250 26.52 6.80 0.76
N THR A 251 25.95 7.80 0.06
CA THR A 251 25.21 8.90 0.68
C THR A 251 23.74 8.57 0.63
N VAL A 252 23.19 8.11 1.75
CA VAL A 252 21.80 7.67 1.86
C VAL A 252 20.97 8.76 2.56
N PRO A 253 20.07 9.46 1.86
CA PRO A 253 19.13 10.40 2.48
C PRO A 253 18.20 9.71 3.48
N ASP A 254 17.63 10.48 4.40
CA ASP A 254 16.56 9.99 5.27
C ASP A 254 15.26 9.84 4.47
N HIS A 255 15.07 8.65 3.91
CA HIS A 255 13.86 8.25 3.22
C HIS A 255 13.55 6.79 3.54
N PRO A 256 12.29 6.42 3.87
CA PRO A 256 11.93 5.07 4.29
C PRO A 256 12.34 3.99 3.28
N ASP A 257 12.20 4.25 1.98
CA ASP A 257 12.54 3.31 0.89
C ASP A 257 14.06 3.17 0.60
N LEU A 258 14.90 3.95 1.28
CA LEU A 258 16.37 3.93 1.13
C LEU A 258 17.09 3.39 2.38
N ARG A 259 16.38 3.15 3.49
CA ARG A 259 17.00 2.81 4.79
C ARG A 259 17.82 1.53 4.76
N ASP A 260 17.40 0.53 3.99
CA ASP A 260 18.13 -0.73 3.84
C ASP A 260 19.48 -0.55 3.13
N LEU A 261 19.67 0.52 2.35
CA LEU A 261 20.98 0.85 1.78
C LEU A 261 21.99 1.24 2.87
N ALA A 262 21.53 1.90 3.94
CA ALA A 262 22.40 2.28 5.05
C ALA A 262 22.77 1.08 5.95
N GLU A 263 21.94 0.04 5.96
CA GLU A 263 22.14 -1.17 6.76
C GLU A 263 23.13 -2.16 6.13
N THR A 264 23.47 -1.98 4.85
CA THR A 264 24.31 -2.94 4.09
C THR A 264 25.82 -2.70 4.27
N ASP A 265 26.24 -1.62 4.94
CA ASP A 265 27.65 -1.26 5.22
C ASP A 265 28.21 -1.88 6.53
N GLY A 266 27.59 -2.96 7.04
CA GLY A 266 27.98 -3.67 8.28
C GLY A 266 28.66 -5.02 8.07
#